data_AF-A0A3M1YAY9-F1
#
_entry.id   AF-A0A3M1YAY9-F1
#
_cell.length_a   1.000
_cell.length_b   1.000
_cell.length_c   1.000
_cell.angle_alpha   90.00
_cell.angle_beta   90.00
_cell.angle_gamma   90.00
#
_symmetry.space_group_name_H-M   'P 1'
#
loop_
_entity.id
_entity.type
_entity.pdbx_description
1 polymer ?
#
loop_
_entity_poly.entity_id
_entity_poly.type
_entity_poly.pdbx_seq_one_letter_code
_entity_poly.pdbx_strand_id
1 'polypeptide(L)'
;MTEVALKKRFIDELTEAERILFIRKAKELVYKEGYCPTDDLFYYCYFLILKERLRTAEPHLEDGLLRYIRAEAQKELEEQIVLYKSRLKRKGRGPSLRDSVPQTP
;
A
#
# COMPACT_ATOMS: atom_id res chain seq x y z
N MET A 1 15.86 15.49 2.63
CA MET A 1 15.47 14.43 1.67
C MET A 1 14.05 14.74 1.19
N THR A 2 13.79 14.77 -0.11
CA THR A 2 12.46 15.11 -0.64
C THR A 2 11.50 13.93 -0.49
N GLU A 3 10.19 14.20 -0.41
CA GLU A 3 9.15 13.17 -0.31
C GLU A 3 9.21 12.15 -1.47
N VAL A 4 9.50 12.63 -2.68
CA VAL A 4 9.68 11.80 -3.88
C VAL A 4 10.86 10.83 -3.71
N ALA A 5 11.97 11.29 -3.13
CA ALA A 5 13.14 10.45 -2.88
C ALA A 5 12.84 9.36 -1.82
N LEU A 6 12.01 9.67 -0.83
CA LEU A 6 11.59 8.71 0.19
C LEU A 6 10.69 7.62 -0.39
N LYS A 7 9.67 8.02 -1.17
CA LYS A 7 8.77 7.06 -1.85
C LYS A 7 9.54 6.15 -2.80
N LYS A 8 10.53 6.70 -3.52
CA LYS A 8 11.41 5.90 -4.38
C LYS A 8 12.15 4.82 -3.57
N ARG A 9 12.75 5.18 -2.42
CA ARG A 9 13.43 4.21 -1.55
C ARG A 9 12.51 3.09 -1.07
N PHE A 10 11.29 3.42 -0.66
CA PHE A 10 10.31 2.39 -0.25
C PHE A 10 9.96 1.43 -1.37
N ILE A 11 9.81 1.94 -2.59
CA ILE A 11 9.58 1.09 -3.75
C ILE A 11 10.83 0.26 -4.05
N ASP A 12 12.03 0.82 -3.93
CA ASP A 12 13.31 0.16 -4.19
C ASP A 12 13.53 -1.05 -3.25
N GLU A 13 13.06 -0.97 -2.00
CA GLU A 13 13.08 -2.05 -0.99
C GLU A 13 12.12 -3.22 -1.28
N LEU A 14 11.18 -3.06 -2.21
CA LEU A 14 10.29 -4.14 -2.62
C LEU A 14 11.02 -5.12 -3.55
N THR A 15 10.75 -6.41 -3.42
CA THR A 15 11.10 -7.40 -4.45
C THR A 15 10.32 -7.13 -5.74
N GLU A 16 10.74 -7.72 -6.86
CA GLU A 16 10.01 -7.59 -8.12
C GLU A 16 8.55 -8.09 -8.01
N ALA A 17 8.33 -9.23 -7.36
CA ALA A 17 6.99 -9.77 -7.12
C ALA A 17 6.11 -8.81 -6.30
N GLU A 18 6.68 -8.18 -5.28
CA GLU A 18 5.99 -7.19 -4.45
C GLU A 18 5.70 -5.90 -5.21
N ARG A 19 6.60 -5.44 -6.08
CA ARG A 19 6.37 -4.30 -6.97
C ARG A 19 5.20 -4.57 -7.93
N ILE A 20 5.13 -5.78 -8.49
CA ILE A 20 4.02 -6.20 -9.35
C ILE A 20 2.70 -6.21 -8.54
N LEU A 21 2.71 -6.77 -7.33
CA LEU A 21 1.55 -6.79 -6.44
C LEU A 21 1.10 -5.37 -6.09
N PHE A 22 2.04 -4.47 -5.78
CA PHE A 22 1.80 -3.06 -5.49
C PHE A 22 1.08 -2.37 -6.65
N ILE A 23 1.63 -2.48 -7.87
CA ILE A 23 1.05 -1.86 -9.06
C ILE A 23 -0.33 -2.44 -9.34
N ARG A 24 -0.50 -3.76 -9.21
CA ARG A 24 -1.80 -4.43 -9.40
C ARG A 24 -2.85 -3.88 -8.43
N LYS A 25 -2.51 -3.72 -7.14
CA LYS A 25 -3.43 -3.17 -6.15
C LYS A 25 -3.71 -1.69 -6.34
N ALA A 26 -2.70 -0.88 -6.66
CA ALA A 26 -2.91 0.52 -7.00
C ALA A 26 -3.87 0.66 -8.20
N LYS A 27 -3.66 -0.11 -9.27
CA LYS A 27 -4.56 -0.11 -10.45
C LYS A 27 -5.98 -0.54 -10.10
N GLU A 28 -6.15 -1.57 -9.28
CA GLU A 28 -7.48 -2.02 -8.82
C GLU A 28 -8.21 -0.90 -8.07
N LEU A 29 -7.53 -0.25 -7.12
CA LEU A 29 -8.11 0.80 -6.30
C LEU A 29 -8.44 2.06 -7.12
N VAL A 30 -7.59 2.43 -8.07
CA VAL A 30 -7.85 3.58 -8.95
C VAL A 30 -8.96 3.28 -9.94
N TYR A 31 -8.83 2.21 -10.72
CA TYR A 31 -9.70 1.98 -11.89
C TYR A 31 -10.99 1.23 -11.57
N LYS A 32 -11.02 0.39 -10.52
CA LYS A 32 -12.23 -0.36 -10.13
C LYS A 32 -12.96 0.30 -8.96
N GLU A 33 -12.23 0.78 -7.96
CA GLU A 33 -12.84 1.39 -6.77
C GLU A 33 -12.98 2.92 -6.85
N GLY A 34 -12.29 3.56 -7.80
CA GLY A 34 -12.41 5.00 -8.07
C GLY A 34 -11.64 5.89 -7.09
N TYR A 35 -10.63 5.36 -6.40
CA TYR A 35 -9.81 6.18 -5.51
C TYR A 35 -8.88 7.12 -6.30
N CYS A 36 -8.69 8.34 -5.79
CA CYS A 36 -7.69 9.26 -6.33
C CYS A 36 -6.26 8.74 -6.12
N PRO A 37 -5.37 8.91 -7.11
CA PRO A 37 -3.94 8.63 -6.95
C PRO A 37 -3.28 9.71 -6.08
N THR A 38 -3.40 9.55 -4.77
CA THR A 38 -2.84 10.44 -3.74
C THR A 38 -1.80 9.72 -2.91
N ASP A 39 -1.11 10.46 -2.05
CA ASP A 39 -0.12 9.87 -1.12
C ASP A 39 -0.76 8.88 -0.15
N ASP A 40 -2.01 9.13 0.27
CA ASP A 40 -2.74 8.18 1.11
C ASP A 40 -2.97 6.84 0.38
N LEU A 41 -3.16 6.88 -0.95
CA LEU A 41 -3.28 5.66 -1.74
C LEU A 41 -1.95 4.93 -1.85
N PHE A 42 -0.86 5.68 -2.06
CA PHE A 42 0.49 5.13 -2.06
C PHE A 42 0.79 4.40 -0.75
N TYR A 43 0.59 5.07 0.40
CA TYR A 43 0.87 4.49 1.71
C TYR A 43 -0.06 3.32 2.02
N TYR A 44 -1.35 3.42 1.71
CA TYR A 44 -2.27 2.30 1.86
C TYR A 44 -1.82 1.07 1.08
N CYS A 45 -1.47 1.22 -0.19
CA CYS A 45 -0.93 0.13 -1.00
C CYS A 45 0.37 -0.41 -0.41
N TYR A 46 1.30 0.45 0.00
CA TYR A 46 2.59 0.04 0.56
C TYR A 46 2.42 -0.81 1.83
N PHE A 47 1.57 -0.39 2.77
CA PHE A 47 1.31 -1.17 3.99
C PHE A 47 0.59 -2.50 3.72
N LEU A 48 -0.25 -2.58 2.69
CA LEU A 48 -0.81 -3.86 2.24
C LEU A 48 0.29 -4.83 1.75
N ILE A 49 1.30 -4.33 1.05
CA ILE A 49 2.44 -5.15 0.61
C ILE A 49 3.28 -5.60 1.79
N LEU A 50 3.58 -4.72 2.74
CA LEU A 50 4.31 -5.10 3.96
C LEU A 50 3.54 -6.13 4.80
N LYS A 51 2.21 -6.03 4.86
CA LYS A 51 1.37 -7.04 5.52
C LYS A 51 1.50 -8.41 4.83
N GLU A 52 1.50 -8.43 3.51
CA GLU A 52 1.68 -9.67 2.75
C GLU A 52 3.09 -10.24 2.96
N ARG A 53 4.13 -9.40 2.92
CA ARG A 53 5.52 -9.78 3.23
C ARG A 53 5.62 -10.43 4.61
N LEU A 54 5.02 -9.81 5.62
CA LEU A 54 5.02 -10.34 6.99
C LEU A 54 4.24 -11.67 7.09
N ARG A 55 3.17 -11.83 6.31
CA ARG A 55 2.39 -13.07 6.24
C ARG A 55 3.18 -14.22 5.64
N THR A 56 3.96 -13.96 4.58
CA THR A 56 4.77 -14.97 3.90
C THR A 56 6.14 -15.21 4.52
N ALA A 57 6.59 -14.31 5.42
CA ALA A 57 7.83 -14.49 6.16
C ALA A 57 7.76 -15.73 7.05
N GLU A 58 8.84 -16.51 7.03
CA GLU A 58 8.97 -17.73 7.81
C GLU A 58 8.69 -17.45 9.30
N PRO A 59 7.85 -18.24 9.95
CA PRO A 59 7.56 -18.04 11.36
C PRO A 59 8.75 -18.52 12.18
N HIS A 60 9.50 -17.57 12.76
CA HIS A 60 10.53 -17.85 13.77
C HIS A 60 9.87 -18.26 15.10
N LEU A 61 9.25 -19.44 15.12
CA LEU A 61 8.43 -19.92 16.22
C LEU A 61 9.23 -20.24 17.47
N GLU A 62 10.55 -20.39 17.37
CA GLU A 62 11.42 -20.81 18.48
C GLU A 62 11.95 -19.61 19.29
N ASP A 63 11.91 -18.39 18.74
CA ASP A 63 12.46 -17.20 19.37
C ASP A 63 11.34 -16.29 19.90
N GLY A 64 11.30 -16.13 21.23
CA GLY A 64 10.31 -15.29 21.92
C GLY A 64 10.37 -13.81 21.53
N LEU A 65 11.56 -13.27 21.29
CA LEU A 65 11.74 -11.87 20.88
C LEU A 65 11.26 -11.68 19.44
N LEU A 66 11.59 -12.60 18.53
CA LEU A 66 11.13 -12.51 17.15
C LEU A 66 9.61 -12.65 17.04
N ARG A 67 8.98 -13.51 17.86
CA ARG A 67 7.52 -13.59 17.95
C ARG A 67 6.90 -12.27 18.43
N TYR A 68 7.49 -11.64 19.44
CA TYR A 68 7.03 -10.35 19.95
C TYR A 68 7.13 -9.25 18.87
N ILE A 69 8.30 -9.12 18.22
CA ILE A 69 8.51 -8.15 17.14
C ILE A 69 7.51 -8.38 16.01
N ARG A 70 7.26 -9.63 15.63
CA ARG A 70 6.29 -9.97 14.59
C ARG A 70 4.87 -9.54 14.97
N ALA A 71 4.45 -9.80 16.21
CA ALA A 71 3.12 -9.42 16.69
C ALA A 71 2.93 -7.89 16.71
N GLU A 72 3.93 -7.14 17.20
CA GLU A 72 3.89 -5.68 17.20
C GLU A 72 3.91 -5.11 15.77
N ALA A 73 4.76 -5.64 14.89
CA ALA A 73 4.78 -5.24 13.49
C ALA A 73 3.44 -5.51 12.78
N GLN A 74 2.80 -6.64 13.07
CA GLN A 74 1.49 -6.95 12.52
C GLN A 74 0.42 -5.97 13.00
N LYS A 75 0.39 -5.66 14.30
CA LYS A 75 -0.53 -4.70 14.89
C LYS A 75 -0.35 -3.31 14.27
N GLU A 76 0.89 -2.80 14.23
CA GLU A 76 1.21 -1.50 13.65
C GLU A 76 0.77 -1.44 12.17
N LEU A 77 1.06 -2.47 11.38
CA LEU A 77 0.63 -2.53 9.98
C LEU A 77 -0.90 -2.47 9.85
N GLU A 78 -1.65 -3.16 10.71
CA GLU A 78 -3.11 -3.11 10.70
C GLU A 78 -3.64 -1.73 11.04
N GLU A 79 -3.07 -1.06 12.04
CA GLU A 79 -3.42 0.31 12.41
C GLU A 79 -3.16 1.30 11.27
N GLN A 80 -1.99 1.22 10.61
CA GLN A 80 -1.66 2.06 9.46
C GLN A 80 -2.60 1.80 8.27
N ILE A 81 -2.91 0.53 7.97
CA ILE A 81 -3.86 0.17 6.90
C ILE A 81 -5.23 0.79 7.19
N VAL A 82 -5.74 0.68 8.42
CA VAL A 82 -7.03 1.25 8.83
C VAL A 82 -7.01 2.78 8.72
N LEU A 83 -5.93 3.42 9.17
CA LEU A 83 -5.75 4.88 9.11
C LEU A 83 -5.84 5.38 7.67
N TYR A 84 -5.01 4.84 6.77
CA TYR A 84 -4.94 5.30 5.39
C TYR A 84 -6.20 4.95 4.59
N LYS A 85 -6.81 3.78 4.84
CA LYS A 85 -8.13 3.44 4.26
C LYS A 85 -9.20 4.45 4.68
N SER A 86 -9.19 4.87 5.95
CA SER A 86 -10.14 5.86 6.46
C SER A 86 -9.89 7.25 5.89
N ARG A 87 -8.63 7.62 5.61
CA ARG A 87 -8.30 8.87 4.91
C ARG A 87 -8.77 8.84 3.46
N LEU A 88 -8.55 7.72 2.75
CA LEU A 88 -9.04 7.52 1.38
C LEU A 88 -10.56 7.65 1.29
N LYS A 89 -11.30 7.03 2.21
CA LYS A 89 -12.76 7.16 2.28
C LYS A 89 -13.23 8.59 2.53
N ARG A 90 -12.52 9.35 3.38
CA ARG A 90 -12.84 10.75 3.69
C ARG A 90 -12.59 11.71 2.53
N LYS A 91 -11.56 11.46 1.72
CA LYS A 91 -11.24 12.26 0.53
C LYS A 91 -12.23 12.04 -0.63
N GLY A 92 -13.09 11.03 -0.53
CA GLY A 92 -14.07 10.70 -1.56
C GLY A 92 -13.45 10.01 -2.77
N ARG A 93 -14.30 9.67 -3.73
CA ARG A 93 -13.87 9.15 -5.05
C ARG A 93 -13.58 10.36 -5.94
N GLY A 94 -12.43 10.37 -6.60
CA GLY A 94 -12.10 11.43 -7.56
C GLY A 94 -12.81 11.25 -8.88
N PRO A 95 -12.70 12.22 -9.81
CA PRO A 95 -13.03 11.97 -11.20
C PRO A 95 -12.24 10.74 -11.64
N SER A 96 -12.94 9.79 -12.24
CA SER A 96 -12.29 8.60 -12.77
C SER A 96 -11.28 9.08 -13.80
N LEU A 97 -10.06 8.52 -13.82
CA LEU A 97 -9.12 8.80 -14.92
C LEU A 97 -9.71 8.40 -16.29
N ARG A 98 -10.82 7.65 -16.33
CA ARG A 98 -11.62 7.40 -17.54
C ARG A 98 -12.32 8.65 -18.07
N ASP A 99 -12.66 9.60 -17.21
CA ASP A 99 -13.34 10.85 -17.57
C ASP A 99 -12.34 11.90 -18.11
N SER A 100 -11.04 11.62 -18.01
CA SER A 100 -9.94 12.49 -18.44
C SER A 100 -9.37 12.12 -19.81
N VAL A 101 -9.85 11.04 -20.43
CA VAL A 101 -9.44 10.66 -21.80
C VAL A 101 -10.33 11.43 -22.77
N PRO A 102 -9.79 12.35 -23.59
CA PRO A 102 -10.56 12.97 -24.66
C PRO A 102 -11.06 11.84 -25.58
N GLN A 103 -12.39 11.72 -25.73
CA GLN A 103 -12.94 10.96 -26.84
C GLN A 103 -12.57 11.72 -28.10
N THR A 104 -11.52 11.26 -28.80
CA THR A 104 -11.25 11.71 -30.16
C THR A 104 -12.42 11.29 -31.06
N PRO A 105 -12.95 12.21 -31.89
CA PRO A 105 -14.08 11.94 -32.78
C PRO A 105 -13.75 10.90 -33.85
#